data_AF-A0A085FP21-F1
#
_entry.id   AF-A0A085FP21-F1
#
_cell.length_a   1.000
_cell.length_b   1.000
_cell.length_c   1.000
_cell.angle_alpha   90.00
_cell.angle_beta   90.00
_cell.angle_gamma   90.00
#
_symmetry.space_group_name_H-M   'P 1'
#
loop_
_entity.id
_entity.type
_entity.pdbx_description
1 polymer ?
#
loop_
_entity_poly.entity_id
_entity_poly.type
_entity_poly.pdbx_seq_one_letter_code
_entity_poly.pdbx_strand_id
1 'polypeptide(L)'
;MSEAPLNLDELAARLLSAAETEIFSINQIEFVAATPGAAEGCRQMVGEVRRQARALGLAYRIALKLKERPDLALGLDIAALEQGGAA
;
A
#
# COMPACT_ATOMS: atom_id res chain seq x y z
N MET A 1 22.46 -2.03 11.81
CA MET A 1 22.74 -1.89 10.37
C MET A 1 21.67 -0.97 9.82
N SER A 2 22.03 0.17 9.23
CA SER A 2 21.04 1.07 8.61
C SER A 2 20.60 0.42 7.30
N GLU A 3 19.33 0.05 7.17
CA GLU A 3 18.78 -0.36 5.87
C GLU A 3 18.97 0.79 4.87
N ALA A 4 19.35 0.46 3.65
CA ALA A 4 19.44 1.44 2.57
C ALA A 4 18.05 2.04 2.33
N PRO A 5 17.96 3.34 2.01
CA PRO A 5 16.69 3.97 1.70
C PRO A 5 16.03 3.29 0.51
N LEU A 6 14.75 2.96 0.66
CA LEU A 6 13.93 2.34 -0.38
C LEU A 6 13.80 3.28 -1.58
N ASN A 7 14.15 2.79 -2.78
CA ASN A 7 13.88 3.55 -4.00
C ASN A 7 12.38 3.54 -4.35
N LEU A 8 11.95 4.48 -5.19
CA LEU A 8 10.52 4.65 -5.53
C LEU A 8 9.92 3.44 -6.27
N ASP A 9 10.73 2.70 -7.03
CA ASP A 9 10.27 1.51 -7.75
C ASP A 9 9.96 0.36 -6.79
N GLU A 10 10.85 0.13 -5.84
CA GLU A 10 10.66 -0.86 -4.81
C GLU A 10 9.51 -0.47 -3.88
N LEU A 11 9.37 0.82 -3.55
CA LEU A 11 8.24 1.31 -2.77
C LEU A 11 6.92 1.10 -3.50
N ALA A 12 6.84 1.44 -4.78
CA ALA A 12 5.63 1.25 -5.59
C ALA A 12 5.28 -0.24 -5.69
N ALA A 13 6.25 -1.12 -5.94
CA ALA A 13 6.03 -2.56 -6.01
C ALA A 13 5.51 -3.13 -4.68
N ARG A 14 6.11 -2.72 -3.54
CA ARG A 14 5.66 -3.15 -2.20
C ARG A 14 4.25 -2.66 -1.89
N LEU A 15 3.92 -1.41 -2.24
CA LEU A 15 2.58 -0.86 -2.03
C LEU A 15 1.51 -1.56 -2.88
N LEU A 16 1.83 -1.87 -4.14
CA LEU A 16 0.93 -2.63 -5.01
C LEU A 16 0.69 -4.05 -4.47
N SER A 17 1.77 -4.76 -4.14
CA SER A 17 1.68 -6.12 -3.59
C SER A 17 0.90 -6.15 -2.27
N ALA A 18 1.12 -5.17 -1.40
CA ALA A 18 0.34 -5.04 -0.17
C ALA A 18 -1.15 -4.78 -0.46
N ALA A 19 -1.48 -3.88 -1.39
CA ALA A 19 -2.87 -3.61 -1.76
C ALA A 19 -3.58 -4.87 -2.31
N GLU A 20 -2.91 -5.62 -3.18
CA GLU A 20 -3.42 -6.88 -3.74
C GLU A 20 -3.63 -7.95 -2.65
N THR A 21 -2.70 -8.06 -1.71
CA THR A 21 -2.79 -8.99 -0.58
C THR A 21 -3.97 -8.67 0.33
N GLU A 22 -4.21 -7.39 0.61
CA GLU A 22 -5.36 -6.95 1.40
C GLU A 22 -6.69 -7.24 0.66
N ILE A 23 -6.74 -6.99 -0.66
CA ILE A 23 -7.91 -7.33 -1.48
C ILE A 23 -8.19 -8.84 -1.44
N PHE A 24 -7.17 -9.67 -1.56
CA PHE A 24 -7.32 -11.11 -1.48
C PHE A 24 -7.82 -11.56 -0.10
N SER A 25 -7.29 -10.96 0.96
CA SER A 25 -7.66 -11.25 2.35
C SER A 25 -9.12 -10.87 2.65
N ILE A 26 -9.60 -9.76 2.07
CA ILE A 26 -11.01 -9.34 2.18
C ILE A 26 -11.96 -10.41 1.68
N ASN A 27 -11.67 -11.05 0.54
CA ASN A 27 -12.55 -12.05 -0.05
C ASN A 27 -12.80 -13.22 0.92
N GLN A 28 -11.78 -13.61 1.68
CA GLN A 28 -11.91 -14.66 2.70
C GLN A 28 -12.74 -14.19 3.90
N ILE A 29 -12.51 -12.97 4.38
CA ILE A 29 -13.25 -12.41 5.51
C ILE A 29 -14.72 -12.17 5.15
N GLU A 30 -15.01 -11.73 3.92
CA GLU A 30 -16.37 -11.55 3.41
C GLU A 30 -17.14 -12.88 3.36
N PHE A 31 -16.49 -13.95 2.93
CA PHE A 31 -17.09 -15.29 2.94
C PHE A 31 -17.47 -15.73 4.36
N VAL A 32 -16.57 -15.52 5.33
CA VAL A 32 -16.85 -15.81 6.75
C VAL A 32 -17.96 -14.91 7.29
N ALA A 33 -17.93 -13.60 6.99
CA ALA A 33 -18.90 -12.63 7.47
C ALA A 33 -20.31 -12.83 6.88
N ALA A 34 -20.42 -13.48 5.72
CA ALA A 34 -21.69 -13.84 5.08
C ALA A 34 -22.34 -15.10 5.70
N THR A 35 -21.63 -15.84 6.55
CA THR A 35 -22.14 -17.06 7.17
C THR A 35 -23.17 -16.73 8.27
N PRO A 36 -24.32 -17.43 8.34
CA PRO A 36 -25.28 -17.25 9.43
C PRO A 36 -24.63 -17.49 10.80
N GLY A 37 -24.81 -16.56 11.74
CA GLY A 37 -24.19 -16.62 13.06
C GLY A 37 -22.74 -16.13 13.12
N ALA A 38 -22.19 -15.61 12.02
CA ALA A 38 -20.88 -14.96 12.03
C ALA A 38 -20.83 -13.82 13.05
N ALA A 39 -19.70 -13.72 13.74
CA ALA A 39 -19.47 -12.70 14.76
C ALA A 39 -19.65 -11.30 14.18
N GLU A 40 -20.29 -10.41 14.94
CA GLU A 40 -20.55 -9.03 14.51
C GLU A 40 -19.26 -8.28 14.12
N GLY A 41 -18.15 -8.61 14.78
CA GLY A 41 -16.82 -8.08 14.46
C GLY A 41 -16.30 -8.42 13.05
N CYS A 42 -16.77 -9.51 12.43
CA CYS A 42 -16.33 -9.89 11.08
C CYS A 42 -16.75 -8.84 10.04
N ARG A 43 -17.95 -8.26 10.15
CA ARG A 43 -18.43 -7.21 9.24
C ARG A 43 -17.66 -5.90 9.39
N GLN A 44 -17.30 -5.53 10.62
CA GLN A 44 -16.46 -4.35 10.87
C GLN A 44 -15.06 -4.55 10.29
N MET A 45 -14.49 -5.74 10.46
CA MET A 45 -13.18 -6.10 9.92
C MET A 45 -13.14 -6.00 8.38
N VAL A 46 -14.17 -6.50 7.66
CA VAL A 46 -14.29 -6.29 6.20
C VAL A 46 -14.18 -4.80 5.84
N GLY A 47 -14.86 -3.94 6.59
CA GLY A 47 -14.84 -2.49 6.36
C GLY A 47 -13.44 -1.88 6.51
N GLU A 48 -12.70 -2.29 7.54
CA GLU A 48 -11.33 -1.81 7.78
C GLU A 48 -10.35 -2.31 6.73
N VAL A 49 -10.39 -3.61 6.39
CA VAL A 49 -9.47 -4.15 5.38
C VAL A 49 -9.73 -3.46 4.03
N ARG A 50 -11.00 -3.22 3.66
CA ARG A 50 -11.37 -2.44 2.47
C ARG A 50 -10.82 -1.00 2.51
N ARG A 51 -10.83 -0.34 3.67
CA ARG A 51 -10.22 1.00 3.83
C ARG A 51 -8.72 0.95 3.60
N GLN A 52 -8.04 -0.02 4.20
CA GLN A 52 -6.60 -0.19 4.11
C GLN A 52 -6.15 -0.49 2.67
N ALA A 53 -6.82 -1.42 1.98
CA ALA A 53 -6.56 -1.72 0.57
C ALA A 53 -6.65 -0.47 -0.32
N ARG A 54 -7.67 0.38 -0.11
CA ARG A 54 -7.81 1.65 -0.85
C ARG A 54 -6.69 2.64 -0.53
N ALA A 55 -6.28 2.74 0.73
CA ALA A 55 -5.19 3.62 1.13
C ALA A 55 -3.86 3.18 0.49
N LEU A 56 -3.56 1.89 0.49
CA LEU A 56 -2.37 1.33 -0.16
C LEU A 56 -2.39 1.56 -1.68
N GLY A 57 -3.53 1.33 -2.33
CA GLY A 57 -3.69 1.61 -3.75
C GLY A 57 -3.51 3.09 -4.10
N LEU A 58 -3.96 4.00 -3.24
CA LEU A 58 -3.73 5.44 -3.41
C LEU A 58 -2.25 5.79 -3.23
N ALA A 59 -1.60 5.24 -2.20
CA ALA A 59 -0.17 5.44 -1.95
C ALA A 59 0.67 4.94 -3.13
N TYR A 60 0.35 3.79 -3.72
CA TYR A 60 0.97 3.28 -4.93
C TYR A 60 0.86 4.27 -6.11
N ARG A 61 -0.34 4.82 -6.36
CA ARG A 61 -0.54 5.82 -7.42
C ARG A 61 0.25 7.10 -7.17
N ILE A 62 0.34 7.54 -5.92
CA ILE A 62 1.17 8.69 -5.54
C ILE A 62 2.64 8.39 -5.81
N ALA A 63 3.15 7.21 -5.42
CA ALA A 63 4.53 6.81 -5.68
C ALA A 63 4.86 6.81 -7.19
N LEU A 64 3.96 6.28 -8.03
CA LEU A 64 4.12 6.35 -9.49
C LEU A 64 4.14 7.79 -10.02
N LYS A 65 3.26 8.66 -9.52
CA LYS A 65 3.24 10.07 -9.95
C LYS A 65 4.46 10.85 -9.49
N LEU A 66 5.00 10.54 -8.31
CA LEU A 66 6.26 11.11 -7.84
C LEU A 66 7.45 10.61 -8.68
N LYS A 67 7.42 9.35 -9.14
CA LYS A 67 8.42 8.86 -10.10
C LYS A 67 8.34 9.57 -11.45
N GLU A 68 7.14 9.75 -12.00
CA GLU A 68 6.95 10.45 -13.29
C GLU A 68 7.29 11.94 -13.20
N ARG A 69 7.06 12.54 -12.02
CA ARG A 69 7.18 13.97 -11.76
C ARG A 69 7.80 14.22 -10.38
N PRO A 70 9.12 13.99 -10.23
CA PRO A 70 9.81 14.21 -8.97
C PRO A 70 9.79 15.69 -8.55
N ASP A 71 9.56 16.61 -9.49
CA ASP A 71 9.35 18.03 -9.26
C ASP A 71 8.11 18.34 -8.41
N LEU A 72 7.10 17.46 -8.40
CA LEU A 72 5.90 17.63 -7.57
C LEU A 72 6.16 17.31 -6.10
N ALA A 73 7.30 16.71 -5.78
CA ALA A 73 7.69 16.33 -4.43
C ALA A 73 8.25 17.50 -3.58
N LEU A 74 7.81 18.73 -3.85
CA LEU A 74 8.29 19.92 -3.16
C LEU A 74 8.11 19.76 -1.65
N GLY A 75 9.23 19.75 -0.91
CA GLY A 75 9.26 19.58 0.55
C GLY A 75 9.28 18.13 1.06
N LEU A 76 9.46 17.13 0.18
CA LEU A 76 9.54 15.70 0.55
C LEU A 76 10.96 15.11 0.45
N ASP A 77 11.98 15.91 0.13
CA ASP A 77 13.41 15.49 0.01
C ASP A 77 13.64 14.20 -0.82
N ILE A 78 12.83 13.97 -1.85
CA ILE A 78 12.86 12.74 -2.67
C ILE A 78 14.19 12.57 -3.44
N ALA A 79 14.96 13.63 -3.66
CA ALA A 79 16.28 13.57 -4.28
C ALA A 79 17.27 12.62 -3.55
N ALA A 80 17.05 12.34 -2.26
CA ALA A 80 17.84 11.37 -1.50
C ALA A 80 17.48 9.90 -1.81
N LEU A 81 16.27 9.63 -2.30
CA LEU A 81 15.78 8.27 -2.60
C LEU A 81 16.27 7.75 -3.96
N GLU A 82 16.59 8.63 -4.91
CA GLU A 82 17.14 8.23 -6.22
C GLU A 82 18.64 7.89 -6.17
N GLN A 83 19.39 8.46 -5.21
CA GLN A 83 20.84 8.27 -5.11
C GLN A 83 21.26 6.92 -4.49
N GLY A 84 20.32 6.14 -3.95
CA GLY A 84 20.59 4.80 -3.40
C GLY A 84 20.83 3.69 -4.44
N GLY A 85 20.73 4.00 -5.74
CA GLY A 85 20.88 3.04 -6.85
C GLY A 85 22.22 3.06 -7.58
N ALA A 86 23.20 3.83 -7.13
CA ALA A 86 24.53 3.91 -7.74
C ALA A 86 25.63 3.64 -6.70
N ALA A 87 25.77 2.38 -6.29
CA ALA A 87 26.97 1.86 -5.64
C ALA A 87 27.18 0.39 -6.06
#